data_AF-A0A8C9RUZ8-F1
#
_entry.id   AF-A0A8C9RUZ8-F1
#
_cell.length_a   1.000
_cell.length_b   1.000
_cell.length_c   1.000
_cell.angle_alpha   90.00
_cell.angle_beta   90.00
_cell.angle_gamma   90.00
#
_symmetry.space_group_name_H-M   'P 1'
#
loop_
_entity.id
_entity.type
_entity.pdbx_description
1 polymer ?
#
loop_
_entity_poly.entity_id
_entity_poly.type
_entity_poly.pdbx_seq_one_letter_code
_entity_poly.pdbx_strand_id
1 'polypeptide(L)'
;MSGTGEGSVDRRSGSARRSMDDVGRLSEGSVERRTGTKIRGHGAPKTRGRERSVRGSLTRSPRGTGAEEGLYKVEKFREFVFQQAEDLFSNQIPLKIIQLDNFLKEPDFNVTDLSLLHAPLDIPIPDPPTPEDEEMETDKNEEDEKKKKKAPKCGYIGGNEKMMKLLNRVKPEIRDLKETCILVACWIQHLIPKIEDGNDFGVAIQEKILERITAVKTKLEGFQTNINKYFSERGDAVAKASKDTHVMDYRSLVHEKDEAAYSEIRVVVLDIRGFYAELYDIISKNQDKVTNPKGEEKPSMY
;
A
#
# COMPACT_ATOMS: atom_id res chain seq x y z
N MET A 1 -65.39 -22.55 -13.70
CA MET A 1 -64.79 -22.53 -15.04
C MET A 1 -63.31 -22.22 -14.84
N SER A 2 -62.45 -23.24 -14.72
CA SER A 2 -61.68 -23.86 -15.83
C SER A 2 -60.72 -22.85 -16.46
N GLY A 3 -59.40 -23.02 -16.55
CA GLY A 3 -58.43 -24.09 -16.32
C GLY A 3 -57.04 -23.49 -16.65
N THR A 4 -55.96 -23.90 -16.00
CA THR A 4 -54.93 -24.85 -16.51
C THR A 4 -53.92 -24.31 -17.53
N GLY A 5 -52.63 -24.58 -17.27
CA GLY A 5 -51.49 -24.55 -18.21
C GLY A 5 -50.27 -23.84 -17.61
N GLU A 6 -49.43 -24.45 -16.76
CA GLU A 6 -48.38 -25.45 -17.04
C GLU A 6 -47.48 -25.14 -18.25
N GLY A 7 -46.16 -25.06 -18.01
CA GLY A 7 -45.14 -24.89 -19.04
C GLY A 7 -43.71 -24.69 -18.48
N SER A 8 -43.17 -25.74 -17.87
CA SER A 8 -41.77 -25.88 -17.43
C SER A 8 -40.83 -26.13 -18.62
N VAL A 9 -39.65 -25.49 -18.70
CA VAL A 9 -38.41 -26.14 -19.20
C VAL A 9 -37.18 -25.56 -18.49
N ASP A 10 -36.53 -26.47 -17.76
CA ASP A 10 -35.22 -26.41 -17.12
C ASP A 10 -34.11 -26.68 -18.16
N ARG A 11 -33.00 -25.92 -18.14
CA ARG A 11 -31.69 -26.39 -18.61
C ARG A 11 -30.54 -25.76 -17.82
N ARG A 12 -30.00 -26.57 -16.91
CA ARG A 12 -28.67 -26.48 -16.32
C ARG A 12 -27.54 -26.52 -17.36
N SER A 13 -26.40 -25.95 -16.92
CA SER A 13 -25.04 -26.50 -16.94
C SER A 13 -24.01 -25.66 -17.72
N GLY A 14 -22.89 -25.35 -17.05
CA GLY A 14 -21.73 -24.70 -17.66
C GLY A 14 -20.80 -23.98 -16.69
N SER A 15 -20.30 -24.68 -15.68
CA SER A 15 -19.21 -24.23 -14.82
C SER A 15 -17.91 -24.14 -15.62
N ALA A 16 -17.22 -23.00 -15.58
CA ALA A 16 -15.80 -22.91 -15.91
C ALA A 16 -15.14 -21.82 -15.06
N ARG A 17 -14.56 -22.25 -13.94
CA ARG A 17 -13.52 -21.54 -13.20
C ARG A 17 -12.33 -21.29 -14.14
N ARG A 18 -11.80 -20.07 -14.18
CA ARG A 18 -10.39 -19.84 -14.53
C ARG A 18 -9.75 -18.97 -13.46
N SER A 19 -8.96 -19.67 -12.64
CA SER A 19 -7.80 -19.13 -11.95
C SER A 19 -6.77 -18.72 -13.00
N MET A 20 -6.07 -17.61 -12.77
CA MET A 20 -4.71 -17.44 -13.28
C MET A 20 -3.97 -16.47 -12.37
N ASP A 21 -3.27 -17.09 -11.42
CA ASP A 21 -2.06 -16.60 -10.80
C ASP A 21 -1.06 -16.17 -11.88
N ASP A 22 -0.49 -14.97 -11.77
CA ASP A 22 0.79 -14.67 -12.41
C ASP A 22 1.58 -13.66 -11.55
N VAL A 23 2.35 -14.22 -10.61
CA VAL A 23 3.39 -13.53 -9.85
C VAL A 23 4.71 -14.22 -10.16
N GLY A 24 5.61 -13.48 -10.81
CA GLY A 24 7.05 -13.65 -10.61
C GLY A 24 7.86 -14.22 -11.78
N ARG A 25 8.62 -13.33 -12.42
CA ARG A 25 10.02 -13.62 -12.78
C ARG A 25 10.79 -12.33 -13.01
N LEU A 26 11.62 -11.96 -12.03
CA LEU A 26 12.70 -10.99 -12.17
C LEU A 26 14.04 -11.74 -12.21
N SER A 27 14.87 -11.29 -13.16
CA SER A 27 16.34 -11.30 -13.22
C SER A 27 17.11 -12.63 -13.11
N GLU A 28 17.54 -13.15 -14.26
CA GLU A 28 18.77 -13.93 -14.38
C GLU A 28 19.90 -13.01 -14.90
N GLY A 29 21.03 -13.02 -14.18
CA GLY A 29 22.19 -12.16 -14.42
C GLY A 29 23.00 -12.56 -15.65
N SER A 30 23.45 -11.54 -16.39
CA SER A 30 24.40 -11.71 -17.49
C SER A 30 25.83 -11.55 -16.97
N VAL A 31 26.63 -12.59 -17.15
CA VAL A 31 28.06 -12.67 -16.84
C VAL A 31 28.84 -12.07 -18.01
N GLU A 32 29.48 -10.93 -17.80
CA GLU A 32 30.35 -10.31 -18.80
C GLU A 32 31.82 -10.73 -18.61
N ARG A 33 32.41 -11.18 -19.72
CA ARG A 33 33.74 -11.75 -19.87
C ARG A 33 34.80 -10.66 -19.75
N ARG A 34 35.81 -10.85 -18.89
CA ARG A 34 37.07 -10.09 -18.97
C ARG A 34 38.18 -10.93 -19.58
N THR A 35 38.77 -10.32 -20.60
CA THR A 35 39.83 -10.77 -21.49
C THR A 35 41.13 -11.04 -20.75
N GLY A 36 41.76 -12.18 -21.06
CA GLY A 36 43.11 -12.50 -20.65
C GLY A 36 44.16 -11.69 -21.41
N THR A 37 45.23 -11.33 -20.73
CA THR A 37 46.51 -10.95 -21.37
C THR A 37 47.63 -11.56 -20.56
N LYS A 38 48.50 -12.28 -21.27
CA LYS A 38 49.57 -13.14 -20.78
C LYS A 38 50.89 -12.40 -20.96
N ILE A 39 51.64 -12.19 -19.88
CA ILE A 39 53.06 -11.79 -19.96
C ILE A 39 53.88 -12.78 -19.13
N ARG A 40 54.86 -13.41 -19.79
CA ARG A 40 55.87 -14.32 -19.22
C ARG A 40 56.98 -13.51 -18.56
N GLY A 41 57.61 -14.05 -17.51
CA GLY A 41 58.91 -13.56 -17.06
C GLY A 41 59.43 -14.17 -15.75
N HIS A 42 60.20 -15.25 -15.91
CA HIS A 42 61.39 -15.65 -15.14
C HIS A 42 61.46 -15.65 -13.60
N GLY A 43 61.92 -16.81 -13.08
CA GLY A 43 63.03 -16.84 -12.12
C GLY A 43 62.68 -17.24 -10.68
N ALA A 44 62.85 -18.52 -10.34
CA ALA A 44 63.08 -18.93 -8.95
C ALA A 44 64.56 -18.65 -8.57
N PRO A 45 64.86 -18.47 -7.27
CA PRO A 45 65.50 -19.61 -6.61
C PRO A 45 64.98 -19.90 -5.20
N LYS A 46 65.09 -21.18 -4.84
CA LYS A 46 64.86 -21.75 -3.52
C LYS A 46 65.95 -21.29 -2.54
N THR A 47 65.55 -20.85 -1.34
CA THR A 47 66.41 -20.89 -0.15
C THR A 47 65.69 -21.64 0.97
N ARG A 48 66.26 -22.78 1.35
CA ARG A 48 65.91 -23.57 2.54
C ARG A 48 66.34 -22.79 3.79
N GLY A 49 65.39 -22.40 4.62
CA GLY A 49 65.61 -21.89 5.97
C GLY A 49 64.88 -22.77 6.98
N ARG A 50 65.62 -23.35 7.93
CA ARG A 50 65.13 -24.12 9.09
C ARG A 50 64.24 -23.22 9.96
N GLU A 51 62.98 -23.61 10.19
CA GLU A 51 62.19 -23.06 11.29
C GLU A 51 62.01 -24.10 12.40
N ARG A 52 62.47 -23.70 13.58
CA ARG A 52 62.30 -24.40 14.85
C ARG A 52 60.90 -24.12 15.38
N SER A 53 60.30 -25.17 15.92
CA SER A 53 59.17 -25.22 16.83
C SER A 53 59.03 -23.97 17.72
N VAL A 54 57.89 -23.27 17.59
CA VAL A 54 57.28 -22.51 18.67
C VAL A 54 55.83 -22.96 18.75
N ARG A 55 55.50 -23.71 19.81
CA ARG A 55 54.13 -24.04 20.20
C ARG A 55 53.39 -22.74 20.55
N GLY A 56 52.65 -22.20 19.59
CA GLY A 56 51.63 -21.19 19.85
C GLY A 56 50.41 -21.85 20.47
N SER A 57 50.12 -21.50 21.72
CA SER A 57 48.84 -21.76 22.38
C SER A 57 47.72 -21.09 21.59
N LEU A 58 47.04 -21.86 20.74
CA LEU A 58 45.75 -21.47 20.19
C LEU A 58 44.74 -21.58 21.33
N THR A 59 44.49 -20.46 22.00
CA THR A 59 43.29 -20.26 22.79
C THR A 59 42.10 -20.50 21.87
N ARG A 60 41.51 -21.68 21.98
CA ARG A 60 40.22 -22.01 21.35
C ARG A 60 39.21 -20.99 21.87
N SER A 61 38.81 -20.06 21.02
CA SER A 61 37.57 -19.32 21.21
C SER A 61 36.45 -20.35 21.37
N PRO A 62 35.54 -20.23 22.35
CA PRO A 62 34.38 -21.12 22.41
C PRO A 62 33.60 -20.89 21.13
N ARG A 63 33.50 -21.91 20.27
CA ARG A 63 32.53 -21.91 19.18
C ARG A 63 31.18 -22.06 19.86
N GLY A 64 30.55 -20.94 20.18
CA GLY A 64 29.12 -20.92 20.44
C GLY A 64 28.44 -21.63 19.30
N THR A 65 27.52 -22.53 19.61
CA THR A 65 26.77 -23.24 18.56
C THR A 65 26.06 -22.18 17.72
N GLY A 66 25.91 -22.38 16.40
CA GLY A 66 25.23 -21.39 15.55
C GLY A 66 23.81 -21.02 16.04
N ALA A 67 23.22 -21.87 16.88
CA ALA A 67 21.98 -21.61 17.61
C ALA A 67 22.10 -20.51 18.68
N GLU A 68 23.17 -20.48 19.48
CA GLU A 68 23.42 -19.44 20.49
C GLU A 68 23.62 -18.06 19.85
N GLU A 69 24.34 -18.01 18.72
CA GLU A 69 24.51 -16.77 17.96
C GLU A 69 23.18 -16.29 17.34
N GLY A 70 22.35 -17.23 16.88
CA GLY A 70 21.01 -16.94 16.36
C GLY A 70 20.09 -16.34 17.43
N LEU A 71 20.05 -16.96 18.62
CA LEU A 71 19.25 -16.48 19.76
C LEU A 71 19.66 -15.05 20.17
N TYR A 72 20.97 -14.78 20.25
CA TYR A 72 21.46 -13.44 20.58
C TYR A 72 21.02 -12.36 19.59
N LYS A 73 21.02 -12.66 18.29
CA LYS A 73 20.58 -11.71 17.25
C LYS A 73 19.08 -11.42 17.35
N VAL A 74 18.26 -12.44 17.61
CA VAL A 74 16.82 -12.28 17.81
C VAL A 74 16.53 -11.49 19.08
N GLU A 75 17.27 -11.74 20.16
CA GLU A 75 17.12 -11.01 21.42
C GLU A 75 17.39 -9.51 21.26
N LYS A 76 18.47 -9.15 20.56
CA LYS A 76 18.76 -7.75 20.24
C LYS A 76 17.67 -7.08 19.41
N PHE A 77 17.10 -7.82 18.45
CA PHE A 77 15.97 -7.31 17.67
C PHE A 77 14.74 -7.10 18.56
N ARG A 78 14.47 -8.03 19.50
CA ARG A 78 13.39 -7.89 20.49
C ARG A 78 13.58 -6.63 21.34
N GLU A 79 14.77 -6.42 21.90
CA GLU A 79 15.09 -5.22 22.68
C GLU A 79 14.86 -3.94 21.88
N PHE A 80 15.29 -3.92 20.61
CA PHE A 80 15.04 -2.80 19.70
C PHE A 80 13.55 -2.54 19.48
N VAL A 81 12.75 -3.58 19.20
CA VAL A 81 11.29 -3.47 19.03
C VAL A 81 10.64 -2.90 20.29
N PHE A 82 11.07 -3.33 21.47
CA PHE A 82 10.52 -2.86 22.74
C PHE A 82 10.85 -1.38 22.98
N GLN A 83 12.09 -0.97 22.72
CA GLN A 83 12.48 0.44 22.87
C GLN A 83 11.71 1.34 21.89
N GLN A 84 11.52 0.88 20.66
CA GLN A 84 10.73 1.60 19.65
C GLN A 84 9.25 1.69 20.05
N ALA A 85 8.67 0.62 20.59
CA ALA A 85 7.28 0.63 21.07
C ALA A 85 7.10 1.60 22.24
N GLU A 86 8.04 1.65 23.18
CA GLU A 86 7.99 2.60 24.30
C GLU A 86 8.02 4.06 23.83
N ASP A 87 8.93 4.41 22.91
CA ASP A 87 8.99 5.75 22.33
C ASP A 87 7.75 6.07 21.49
N LEU A 88 7.24 5.08 20.75
CA LEU A 88 6.04 5.20 19.94
C LEU A 88 4.83 5.63 20.79
N PHE A 89 4.56 4.94 21.90
CA PHE A 89 3.44 5.29 22.77
C PHE A 89 3.70 6.54 23.60
N SER A 90 4.92 6.73 24.10
CA SER A 90 5.22 7.87 24.99
C SER A 90 5.25 9.21 24.23
N ASN A 91 5.75 9.20 22.99
CA ASN A 91 6.07 10.43 22.27
C ASN A 91 5.40 10.49 20.89
N GLN A 92 5.60 9.48 20.04
CA GLN A 92 5.30 9.60 18.62
C GLN A 92 3.78 9.64 18.34
N ILE A 93 3.00 8.73 18.93
CA ILE A 93 1.55 8.68 18.70
C ILE A 93 0.84 9.96 19.20
N PRO A 94 1.05 10.43 20.45
CA PRO A 94 0.44 11.67 20.91
C PRO A 94 0.80 12.87 20.02
N LEU A 95 2.06 12.97 19.59
CA LEU A 95 2.52 14.02 18.69
C LEU A 95 1.83 13.92 17.32
N LYS A 96 1.74 12.73 16.75
CA LYS A 96 1.14 12.48 15.43
C LYS A 96 -0.35 12.85 15.41
N ILE A 97 -1.08 12.59 16.50
CA ILE A 97 -2.50 13.00 16.64
C ILE A 97 -2.63 14.52 16.54
N ILE A 98 -1.79 15.28 17.24
CA ILE A 98 -1.81 16.75 17.20
C ILE A 98 -1.41 17.27 15.82
N GLN A 99 -0.39 16.68 15.20
CA GLN A 99 0.04 17.02 13.84
C GLN A 99 -1.10 16.83 12.84
N LEU A 100 -1.80 15.69 12.90
CA LEU A 100 -2.94 15.40 12.02
C LEU A 100 -4.13 16.31 12.30
N ASP A 101 -4.35 16.71 13.55
CA ASP A 101 -5.38 17.69 13.91
C ASP A 101 -5.11 19.07 13.28
N ASN A 102 -3.85 19.52 13.32
CA ASN A 102 -3.43 20.75 12.65
C ASN A 102 -3.51 20.62 11.12
N PHE A 103 -3.10 19.49 10.57
CA PHE A 103 -3.17 19.19 9.14
C PHE A 103 -4.61 19.30 8.62
N LEU A 104 -5.59 18.79 9.38
CA LEU A 104 -7.01 18.86 9.03
C LEU A 104 -7.61 20.27 9.11
N LYS A 105 -6.94 21.24 9.75
CA LYS A 105 -7.36 22.66 9.82
C LYS A 105 -6.78 23.50 8.69
N GLU A 106 -5.86 22.95 7.91
CA GLU A 106 -5.28 23.67 6.78
C GLU A 106 -6.32 23.97 5.70
N PRO A 107 -6.21 25.12 4.99
CA PRO A 107 -7.22 25.54 4.02
C PRO A 107 -7.40 24.53 2.88
N ASP A 108 -6.32 23.86 2.49
CA ASP A 108 -6.34 22.81 1.47
C ASP A 108 -7.26 21.62 1.83
N PHE A 109 -7.58 21.41 3.11
CA PHE A 109 -8.48 20.35 3.61
C PHE A 109 -9.85 20.86 4.05
N ASN A 110 -10.12 22.16 3.88
CA ASN A 110 -11.35 22.83 4.29
C ASN A 110 -11.96 23.67 3.15
N VAL A 111 -11.81 23.21 1.91
CA VAL A 111 -12.48 23.76 0.74
C VAL A 111 -14.00 23.56 0.87
N THR A 112 -14.75 24.65 0.92
CA THR A 112 -16.23 24.65 1.01
C THR A 112 -16.89 24.62 -0.36
N ASP A 113 -16.30 25.31 -1.33
CA ASP A 113 -16.75 25.34 -2.71
C ASP A 113 -15.89 24.39 -3.55
N LEU A 114 -16.44 23.21 -3.85
CA LEU A 114 -15.74 22.14 -4.56
C LEU A 114 -15.47 22.49 -6.04
N SER A 115 -16.17 23.48 -6.61
CA SER A 115 -15.88 23.95 -7.97
C SER A 115 -14.45 24.51 -8.09
N LEU A 116 -13.88 25.00 -6.99
CA LEU A 116 -12.50 25.44 -6.92
C LEU A 116 -11.51 24.30 -7.16
N LEU A 117 -11.91 23.03 -7.07
CA LEU A 117 -11.05 21.88 -7.33
C LEU A 117 -10.98 21.54 -8.82
N HIS A 118 -11.86 22.11 -9.65
CA HIS A 118 -11.93 21.78 -11.08
C HIS A 118 -10.64 22.19 -11.79
N ALA A 119 -9.97 21.20 -12.40
CA ALA A 119 -8.84 21.46 -13.29
C ALA A 119 -9.35 21.83 -14.69
N PRO A 120 -8.68 22.74 -15.42
CA PRO A 120 -9.03 23.07 -16.79
C PRO A 120 -9.09 21.82 -17.70
N LEU A 121 -10.14 21.72 -18.52
CA LEU A 121 -10.35 20.60 -19.44
C LEU A 121 -10.50 21.13 -20.88
N ASP A 122 -9.37 21.40 -21.51
CA ASP A 122 -9.26 22.05 -22.83
C ASP A 122 -9.56 21.07 -24.00
N ILE A 123 -10.73 20.45 -23.96
CA ILE A 123 -11.24 19.59 -25.03
C ILE A 123 -12.12 20.43 -25.95
N PRO A 124 -11.90 20.45 -27.29
CA PRO A 124 -12.72 21.22 -28.22
C PRO A 124 -14.17 20.75 -28.19
N ILE A 125 -15.12 21.69 -28.17
CA ILE A 125 -16.56 21.41 -28.28
C ILE A 125 -16.90 21.42 -29.78
N PRO A 126 -17.51 20.35 -30.32
CA PRO A 126 -17.88 20.32 -31.74
C PRO A 126 -19.05 21.27 -32.00
N ASP A 127 -19.01 21.95 -33.15
CA ASP A 127 -20.14 22.72 -33.64
C ASP A 127 -21.30 21.78 -34.04
N PRO A 128 -22.56 22.23 -33.94
CA PRO A 128 -23.70 21.46 -34.43
C PRO A 128 -23.55 21.21 -35.95
N PRO A 129 -23.96 20.03 -36.45
CA PRO A 129 -23.90 19.72 -37.88
C PRO A 129 -24.75 20.74 -38.67
N THR A 130 -24.28 21.13 -39.84
CA THR A 130 -25.07 21.99 -40.74
C THR A 130 -26.04 21.14 -41.56
N PRO A 131 -27.18 21.69 -42.05
CA PRO A 131 -28.14 20.93 -42.86
C PRO A 131 -27.54 20.29 -44.12
N GLU A 132 -26.47 20.89 -44.67
CA GLU A 132 -25.74 20.38 -45.83
C GLU A 132 -24.94 19.09 -45.51
N ASP A 133 -24.58 18.89 -44.24
CA ASP A 133 -23.89 17.69 -43.76
C ASP A 133 -24.86 16.51 -43.58
N GLU A 134 -26.16 16.77 -43.34
CA GLU A 134 -27.20 15.74 -43.17
C GLU A 134 -27.66 15.15 -44.52
N GLU A 135 -27.68 15.94 -45.60
CA GLU A 135 -28.09 15.47 -46.93
C GLU A 135 -27.06 14.54 -47.59
N MET A 136 -25.76 14.69 -47.27
CA MET A 136 -24.69 13.85 -47.84
C MET A 136 -24.57 12.44 -47.23
N GLU A 137 -25.26 12.14 -46.12
CA GLU A 137 -25.21 10.85 -45.42
C GLU A 137 -26.18 9.79 -45.99
N THR A 138 -27.00 10.15 -46.99
CA THR A 138 -28.02 9.23 -47.54
C THR A 138 -27.58 8.42 -48.77
N ASP A 139 -26.39 8.64 -49.34
CA ASP A 139 -26.08 8.10 -50.68
C ASP A 139 -24.63 7.62 -50.93
N LYS A 140 -23.93 7.09 -49.91
CA LYS A 140 -22.58 6.50 -50.12
C LYS A 140 -22.38 5.13 -49.44
N ASN A 141 -22.12 4.14 -50.31
CA ASN A 141 -21.74 2.75 -50.05
C ASN A 141 -20.96 2.48 -48.75
N GLU A 142 -21.41 1.46 -48.02
CA GLU A 142 -20.95 0.99 -46.71
C GLU A 142 -19.50 0.44 -46.65
N GLU A 143 -18.73 0.44 -47.74
CA GLU A 143 -17.40 -0.22 -47.79
C GLU A 143 -16.18 0.72 -47.62
N ASP A 144 -16.34 2.05 -47.66
CA ASP A 144 -15.21 3.01 -47.56
C ASP A 144 -15.23 3.92 -46.30
N GLU A 145 -16.25 3.74 -45.44
CA GLU A 145 -16.48 4.47 -44.17
C GLU A 145 -15.53 4.09 -43.02
N LYS A 146 -14.56 3.19 -43.26
CA LYS A 146 -13.41 2.99 -42.35
C LYS A 146 -12.32 4.04 -42.50
N LYS A 147 -12.57 5.13 -43.24
CA LYS A 147 -11.79 6.37 -43.11
C LYS A 147 -12.18 7.09 -41.82
N LYS A 148 -11.64 6.57 -40.70
CA LYS A 148 -11.31 7.28 -39.46
C LYS A 148 -11.91 8.70 -39.44
N LYS A 149 -13.12 8.90 -38.87
CA LYS A 149 -13.47 10.17 -38.22
C LYS A 149 -12.33 10.40 -37.24
N LYS A 150 -11.32 11.18 -37.68
CA LYS A 150 -10.13 11.44 -36.88
C LYS A 150 -10.67 12.14 -35.66
N ALA A 151 -10.64 11.44 -34.52
CA ALA A 151 -11.00 12.04 -33.25
C ALA A 151 -10.39 13.44 -33.22
N PRO A 152 -11.16 14.47 -32.82
CA PRO A 152 -10.64 15.82 -32.73
C PRO A 152 -9.27 15.76 -32.07
N LYS A 153 -8.25 16.38 -32.69
CA LYS A 153 -6.89 16.37 -32.10
C LYS A 153 -6.99 17.08 -30.76
N CYS A 154 -7.17 16.32 -29.70
CA CYS A 154 -7.22 16.80 -28.35
C CYS A 154 -5.80 17.21 -27.95
N GLY A 155 -5.67 18.39 -27.34
CA GLY A 155 -4.40 18.87 -26.81
C GLY A 155 -3.91 18.03 -25.63
N TYR A 156 -2.77 18.41 -25.08
CA TYR A 156 -2.28 17.83 -23.84
C TYR A 156 -3.23 18.20 -22.68
N ILE A 157 -3.78 17.20 -21.98
CA ILE A 157 -4.59 17.40 -20.78
C ILE A 157 -3.77 17.05 -19.55
N GLY A 158 -3.55 18.04 -18.69
CA GLY A 158 -2.84 17.86 -17.43
C GLY A 158 -3.62 17.08 -16.37
N GLY A 159 -2.90 16.55 -15.39
CA GLY A 159 -3.49 16.05 -14.15
C GLY A 159 -4.02 17.19 -13.27
N ASN A 160 -4.85 16.88 -12.29
CA ASN A 160 -5.31 17.88 -11.33
C ASN A 160 -4.22 18.16 -10.28
N GLU A 161 -3.55 19.31 -10.38
CA GLU A 161 -2.44 19.68 -9.50
C GLU A 161 -2.83 19.83 -8.03
N LYS A 162 -4.05 20.31 -7.75
CA LYS A 162 -4.56 20.46 -6.38
C LYS A 162 -4.72 19.10 -5.73
N MET A 163 -5.29 18.15 -6.47
CA MET A 163 -5.41 16.75 -6.03
C MET A 163 -4.04 16.10 -5.82
N MET A 164 -3.09 16.34 -6.73
CA MET A 164 -1.73 15.82 -6.59
C MET A 164 -1.03 16.38 -5.33
N LYS A 165 -1.19 17.67 -5.04
CA LYS A 165 -0.65 18.30 -3.82
C LYS A 165 -1.19 17.61 -2.56
N LEU A 166 -2.49 17.36 -2.49
CA LEU A 166 -3.13 16.67 -1.37
C LEU A 166 -2.64 15.22 -1.24
N LEU A 167 -2.67 14.46 -2.33
CA LEU A 167 -2.26 13.06 -2.34
C LEU A 167 -0.79 12.88 -1.95
N ASN A 168 0.09 13.79 -2.34
CA ASN A 168 1.51 13.76 -1.95
C ASN A 168 1.71 13.91 -0.44
N ARG A 169 0.76 14.52 0.27
CA ARG A 169 0.79 14.67 1.73
C ARG A 169 0.09 13.53 2.46
N VAL A 170 -1.00 12.99 1.90
CA VAL A 170 -1.76 11.91 2.54
C VAL A 170 -1.14 10.53 2.34
N LYS A 171 -0.46 10.26 1.21
CA LYS A 171 0.20 8.97 0.97
C LYS A 171 1.26 8.61 2.04
N PRO A 172 2.15 9.52 2.47
CA PRO A 172 3.05 9.28 3.60
C PRO A 172 2.32 8.92 4.89
N GLU A 173 1.23 9.63 5.22
CA GLU A 173 0.46 9.38 6.45
C GLU A 173 -0.12 7.95 6.49
N ILE A 174 -0.61 7.45 5.36
CA ILE A 174 -1.08 6.06 5.26
C ILE A 174 0.08 5.07 5.48
N ARG A 175 1.25 5.33 4.88
CA ARG A 175 2.43 4.47 5.02
C ARG A 175 2.92 4.45 6.46
N ASP A 176 3.07 5.62 7.08
CA ASP A 176 3.58 5.75 8.45
C ASP A 176 2.67 5.01 9.46
N LEU A 177 1.34 5.08 9.28
CA LEU A 177 0.41 4.32 10.13
C LEU A 177 0.50 2.81 9.85
N LYS A 178 0.71 2.37 8.61
CA LYS A 178 0.96 0.94 8.32
C LYS A 178 2.21 0.44 9.03
N GLU A 179 3.30 1.21 8.99
CA GLU A 179 4.56 0.88 9.68
C GLU A 179 4.35 0.83 11.20
N THR A 180 3.61 1.79 11.75
CA THR A 180 3.19 1.79 13.16
C THR A 180 2.43 0.52 13.53
N CYS A 181 1.41 0.13 12.74
CA CYS A 181 0.65 -1.09 12.98
C CYS A 181 1.54 -2.35 12.93
N ILE A 182 2.53 -2.41 12.04
CA ILE A 182 3.47 -3.53 11.95
C ILE A 182 4.34 -3.60 13.20
N LEU A 183 4.89 -2.46 13.64
CA LEU A 183 5.72 -2.37 14.83
C LEU A 183 4.95 -2.82 16.09
N VAL A 184 3.74 -2.28 16.30
CA VAL A 184 2.91 -2.61 17.46
C VAL A 184 2.49 -4.08 17.44
N ALA A 185 2.10 -4.61 16.28
CA ALA A 185 1.77 -6.04 16.16
C ALA A 185 2.97 -6.93 16.50
N CYS A 186 4.16 -6.60 16.00
CA CYS A 186 5.39 -7.32 16.29
C CYS A 186 5.74 -7.27 17.79
N TRP A 187 5.59 -6.10 18.42
CA TRP A 187 5.78 -5.94 19.86
C TRP A 187 4.83 -6.82 20.67
N ILE A 188 3.53 -6.80 20.38
CA ILE A 188 2.54 -7.64 21.07
C ILE A 188 2.84 -9.13 20.84
N GLN A 189 3.20 -9.53 19.62
CA GLN A 189 3.55 -10.93 19.32
C GLN A 189 4.73 -11.44 20.15
N HIS A 190 5.72 -10.59 20.43
CA HIS A 190 6.84 -10.93 21.32
C HIS A 190 6.45 -11.00 22.81
N LEU A 191 5.32 -10.40 23.20
CA LEU A 191 4.76 -10.46 24.54
C LEU A 191 3.80 -11.65 24.75
N ILE A 192 3.48 -12.41 23.69
CA ILE A 192 2.68 -13.62 23.83
C ILE A 192 3.54 -14.69 24.54
N PRO A 193 3.10 -15.19 25.70
CA PRO A 193 3.85 -16.17 26.49
C PRO A 193 3.83 -17.54 25.83
N LYS A 194 4.56 -18.48 26.43
CA LYS A 194 4.45 -19.89 26.05
C LYS A 194 3.00 -20.38 26.18
N ILE A 195 2.57 -21.22 25.25
CA ILE A 195 1.26 -21.85 25.28
C ILE A 195 1.19 -22.82 26.47
N GLU A 196 0.20 -22.64 27.31
CA GLU A 196 -0.07 -23.42 28.53
C GLU A 196 -1.57 -23.69 28.64
N ASP A 197 -1.96 -24.64 29.49
CA ASP A 197 -3.37 -24.96 29.73
C ASP A 197 -3.95 -24.04 30.81
N GLY A 198 -4.82 -23.11 30.40
CA GLY A 198 -5.51 -22.18 31.30
C GLY A 198 -4.77 -20.88 31.57
N ASN A 199 -5.43 -19.99 32.33
CA ASN A 199 -4.99 -18.61 32.56
C ASN A 199 -4.78 -17.81 31.26
N ASP A 200 -5.65 -17.99 30.26
CA ASP A 200 -5.49 -17.41 28.92
C ASP A 200 -6.23 -16.08 28.71
N PHE A 201 -6.86 -15.53 29.75
CA PHE A 201 -7.62 -14.29 29.62
C PHE A 201 -6.75 -13.11 29.13
N GLY A 202 -5.53 -12.96 29.65
CA GLY A 202 -4.60 -11.93 29.18
C GLY A 202 -4.15 -12.16 27.73
N VAL A 203 -3.94 -13.42 27.35
CA VAL A 203 -3.57 -13.79 25.97
C VAL A 203 -4.73 -13.49 25.01
N ALA A 204 -5.98 -13.78 25.41
CA ALA A 204 -7.16 -13.44 24.62
C ALA A 204 -7.32 -11.92 24.40
N ILE A 205 -6.90 -11.09 25.38
CA ILE A 205 -6.84 -9.63 25.20
C ILE A 205 -5.79 -9.25 24.14
N GLN A 206 -4.58 -9.83 24.22
CA GLN A 206 -3.53 -9.60 23.21
C GLN A 206 -4.02 -9.97 21.80
N GLU A 207 -4.66 -11.15 21.66
CA GLU A 207 -5.26 -11.61 20.40
C GLU A 207 -6.33 -10.65 19.88
N LYS A 208 -7.20 -10.13 20.76
CA LYS A 208 -8.24 -9.18 20.37
C LYS A 208 -7.67 -7.86 19.85
N ILE A 209 -6.60 -7.37 20.46
CA ILE A 209 -5.91 -6.16 20.01
C ILE A 209 -5.22 -6.41 18.66
N LEU A 210 -4.58 -7.56 18.47
CA LEU A 210 -3.98 -7.95 17.19
C LEU A 210 -5.02 -8.09 16.06
N GLU A 211 -6.21 -8.62 16.36
CA GLU A 211 -7.34 -8.65 15.44
C GLU A 211 -7.72 -7.23 15.01
N ARG A 212 -7.81 -6.30 15.98
CA ARG A 212 -8.12 -4.90 15.68
C ARG A 212 -7.05 -4.22 14.84
N ILE A 213 -5.77 -4.42 15.15
CA ILE A 213 -4.64 -3.90 14.35
C ILE A 213 -4.73 -4.44 12.91
N THR A 214 -5.07 -5.71 12.74
CA THR A 214 -5.27 -6.31 11.42
C THR A 214 -6.41 -5.64 10.65
N ALA A 215 -7.54 -5.38 11.30
CA ALA A 215 -8.66 -4.65 10.70
C ALA A 215 -8.27 -3.22 10.25
N VAL A 216 -7.47 -2.51 11.06
CA VAL A 216 -6.93 -1.19 10.68
C VAL A 216 -6.04 -1.31 9.45
N LYS A 217 -5.10 -2.28 9.42
CA LYS A 217 -4.22 -2.51 8.26
C LYS A 217 -5.02 -2.75 6.96
N THR A 218 -6.07 -3.58 7.02
CA THR A 218 -6.96 -3.83 5.87
C THR A 218 -7.63 -2.55 5.39
N LYS A 219 -8.08 -1.68 6.31
CA LYS A 219 -8.68 -0.38 5.94
C LYS A 219 -7.66 0.53 5.23
N LEU A 220 -6.40 0.55 5.69
CA LEU A 220 -5.31 1.31 5.05
C LEU A 220 -4.94 0.80 3.66
N GLU A 221 -5.08 -0.51 3.40
CA GLU A 221 -4.97 -1.08 2.05
C GLU A 221 -6.13 -0.62 1.14
N GLY A 222 -7.34 -0.54 1.69
CA GLY A 222 -8.50 0.06 1.02
C GLY A 222 -8.23 1.51 0.59
N PHE A 223 -7.65 2.34 1.46
CA PHE A 223 -7.29 3.72 1.12
C PHE A 223 -6.30 3.80 -0.05
N GLN A 224 -5.24 2.98 -0.04
CA GLN A 224 -4.29 2.94 -1.15
C GLN A 224 -4.95 2.50 -2.47
N THR A 225 -5.86 1.54 -2.39
CA THR A 225 -6.64 1.08 -3.55
C THR A 225 -7.52 2.19 -4.11
N ASN A 226 -8.23 2.93 -3.25
CA ASN A 226 -9.07 4.06 -3.64
C ASN A 226 -8.26 5.18 -4.32
N ILE A 227 -7.05 5.48 -3.80
CA ILE A 227 -6.14 6.46 -4.42
C ILE A 227 -5.72 6.01 -5.82
N ASN A 228 -5.39 4.73 -6.01
CA ASN A 228 -5.03 4.21 -7.33
C ASN A 228 -6.23 4.25 -8.29
N LYS A 229 -7.42 3.92 -7.78
CA LYS A 229 -8.67 3.93 -8.55
C LYS A 229 -9.03 5.32 -9.08
N TYR A 230 -8.75 6.38 -8.31
CA TYR A 230 -8.93 7.76 -8.78
C TYR A 230 -8.18 8.02 -10.09
N PHE A 231 -6.91 7.63 -10.17
CA PHE A 231 -6.10 7.85 -11.38
C PHE A 231 -6.65 7.10 -12.60
N SER A 232 -7.04 5.83 -12.43
CA SER A 232 -7.61 5.05 -13.52
C SER A 232 -8.98 5.59 -13.96
N GLU A 233 -9.87 5.86 -13.01
CA GLU A 233 -11.23 6.33 -13.33
C GLU A 233 -11.25 7.73 -13.92
N ARG A 234 -10.39 8.63 -13.42
CA ARG A 234 -10.21 9.96 -14.01
C ARG A 234 -9.60 9.84 -15.41
N GLY A 235 -8.61 8.98 -15.60
CA GLY A 235 -8.01 8.70 -16.90
C GLY A 235 -9.04 8.22 -17.92
N ASP A 236 -9.89 7.28 -17.53
CA ASP A 236 -10.97 6.76 -18.37
C ASP A 236 -12.02 7.83 -18.68
N ALA A 237 -12.38 8.67 -17.70
CA ALA A 237 -13.31 9.78 -17.91
C ALA A 237 -12.75 10.82 -18.91
N VAL A 238 -11.48 11.19 -18.75
CA VAL A 238 -10.77 12.10 -19.68
C VAL A 238 -10.69 11.48 -21.08
N ALA A 239 -10.36 10.20 -21.18
CA ALA A 239 -10.28 9.49 -22.47
C ALA A 239 -11.63 9.51 -23.20
N LYS A 240 -12.73 9.22 -22.50
CA LYS A 240 -14.10 9.30 -23.06
C LYS A 240 -14.46 10.72 -23.47
N ALA A 241 -14.20 11.72 -22.62
CA ALA A 241 -14.46 13.13 -22.94
C ALA A 241 -13.70 13.60 -24.18
N SER A 242 -12.47 13.13 -24.38
CA SER A 242 -11.63 13.50 -25.52
C SER A 242 -12.06 12.81 -26.83
N LYS A 243 -12.66 11.63 -26.73
CA LYS A 243 -13.11 10.83 -27.87
C LYS A 243 -14.51 11.24 -28.34
N ASP A 244 -15.43 11.37 -27.38
CA ASP A 244 -16.83 11.65 -27.60
C ASP A 244 -17.13 13.10 -27.19
N THR A 245 -16.53 14.06 -27.93
CA THR A 245 -16.46 15.48 -27.53
C THR A 245 -17.80 16.20 -27.43
N HIS A 246 -18.85 15.65 -28.05
CA HIS A 246 -20.23 16.12 -28.01
C HIS A 246 -20.97 15.68 -26.74
N VAL A 247 -20.49 14.67 -26.01
CA VAL A 247 -21.10 14.17 -24.78
C VAL A 247 -20.58 14.96 -23.58
N MET A 248 -21.30 16.00 -23.19
CA MET A 248 -20.87 16.92 -22.13
C MET A 248 -20.81 16.28 -20.74
N ASP A 249 -21.58 15.21 -20.49
CA ASP A 249 -21.53 14.47 -19.23
C ASP A 249 -20.16 13.87 -18.91
N TYR A 250 -19.35 13.54 -19.94
CA TYR A 250 -17.99 13.05 -19.69
C TYR A 250 -17.06 14.15 -19.16
N ARG A 251 -17.30 15.42 -19.49
CA ARG A 251 -16.56 16.55 -18.90
C ARG A 251 -16.96 16.75 -17.45
N SER A 252 -18.26 16.73 -17.16
CA SER A 252 -18.78 16.77 -15.80
C SER A 252 -18.25 15.60 -14.96
N LEU A 253 -18.17 14.39 -15.54
CA LEU A 253 -17.64 13.21 -14.87
C LEU A 253 -16.18 13.40 -14.45
N VAL A 254 -15.33 14.07 -15.25
CA VAL A 254 -13.94 14.35 -14.85
C VAL A 254 -13.92 15.21 -13.58
N HIS A 255 -14.73 16.26 -13.53
CA HIS A 255 -14.84 17.14 -12.36
C HIS A 255 -15.43 16.42 -11.14
N GLU A 256 -16.48 15.62 -11.34
CA GLU A 256 -17.07 14.80 -10.28
C GLU A 256 -16.05 13.82 -9.67
N LYS A 257 -15.16 13.23 -10.50
CA LYS A 257 -14.07 12.37 -9.99
C LYS A 257 -13.08 13.15 -9.13
N ASP A 258 -12.80 14.41 -9.46
CA ASP A 258 -11.93 15.27 -8.66
C ASP A 258 -12.59 15.63 -7.31
N GLU A 259 -13.87 16.02 -7.31
CA GLU A 259 -14.64 16.35 -6.10
C GLU A 259 -14.82 15.16 -5.16
N ALA A 260 -15.19 13.99 -5.70
CA ALA A 260 -15.36 12.77 -4.94
C ALA A 260 -14.04 12.33 -4.29
N ALA A 261 -12.93 12.40 -5.04
CA ALA A 261 -11.61 12.06 -4.51
C ALA A 261 -11.17 13.04 -3.41
N TYR A 262 -11.45 14.34 -3.53
CA TYR A 262 -11.14 15.31 -2.49
C TYR A 262 -11.85 14.98 -1.17
N SER A 263 -13.14 14.69 -1.26
CA SER A 263 -13.96 14.32 -0.10
C SER A 263 -13.43 13.05 0.58
N GLU A 264 -13.08 12.03 -0.21
CA GLU A 264 -12.50 10.78 0.29
C GLU A 264 -11.13 11.02 0.96
N ILE A 265 -10.26 11.84 0.36
CA ILE A 265 -8.95 12.18 0.93
C ILE A 265 -9.10 12.80 2.32
N ARG A 266 -10.07 13.69 2.51
CA ARG A 266 -10.34 14.29 3.82
C ARG A 266 -10.76 13.23 4.85
N VAL A 267 -11.66 12.32 4.47
CA VAL A 267 -12.10 11.21 5.33
C VAL A 267 -10.93 10.30 5.71
N VAL A 268 -10.03 10.00 4.77
CA VAL A 268 -8.82 9.21 5.06
C VAL A 268 -7.98 9.83 6.16
N VAL A 269 -7.73 11.15 6.14
CA VAL A 269 -6.93 11.81 7.19
C VAL A 269 -7.65 11.79 8.55
N LEU A 270 -8.97 11.96 8.56
CA LEU A 270 -9.78 11.81 9.77
C LEU A 270 -9.67 10.40 10.36
N ASP A 271 -9.79 9.38 9.52
CA ASP A 271 -9.66 7.98 9.91
C ASP A 271 -8.26 7.66 10.43
N ILE A 272 -7.19 8.13 9.78
CA ILE A 272 -5.80 7.94 10.25
C ILE A 272 -5.61 8.53 11.65
N ARG A 273 -6.07 9.77 11.87
CA ARG A 273 -6.02 10.41 13.20
C ARG A 273 -6.81 9.59 14.23
N GLY A 274 -8.00 9.12 13.84
CA GLY A 274 -8.85 8.27 14.66
C GLY A 274 -8.16 6.96 15.05
N PHE A 275 -7.50 6.29 14.11
CA PHE A 275 -6.78 5.04 14.37
C PHE A 275 -5.59 5.21 15.30
N TYR A 276 -4.82 6.30 15.19
CA TYR A 276 -3.76 6.59 16.16
C TYR A 276 -4.32 6.75 17.58
N ALA A 277 -5.41 7.52 17.74
CA ALA A 277 -6.06 7.72 19.03
C ALA A 277 -6.66 6.41 19.59
N GLU A 278 -7.29 5.62 18.73
CA GLU A 278 -7.87 4.33 19.10
C GLU A 278 -6.80 3.32 19.53
N LEU A 279 -5.70 3.19 18.76
CA LEU A 279 -4.58 2.31 19.10
C LEU A 279 -3.96 2.71 20.45
N TYR A 280 -3.79 4.00 20.68
CA TYR A 280 -3.29 4.50 21.96
C TYR A 280 -4.23 4.14 23.12
N ASP A 281 -5.53 4.38 22.94
CA ASP A 281 -6.55 4.16 23.96
C ASP A 281 -6.70 2.68 24.33
N ILE A 282 -6.84 1.80 23.33
CA ILE A 282 -7.03 0.36 23.58
C ILE A 282 -5.80 -0.27 24.24
N ILE A 283 -4.58 0.15 23.87
CA ILE A 283 -3.36 -0.38 24.48
C ILE A 283 -3.18 0.16 25.89
N SER A 284 -3.34 1.47 26.09
CA SER A 284 -3.20 2.11 27.40
C SER A 284 -4.17 1.53 28.44
N LYS A 285 -5.43 1.30 28.05
CA LYS A 285 -6.45 0.70 28.93
C LYS A 285 -6.15 -0.75 29.32
N ASN A 286 -5.39 -1.47 28.49
CA ASN A 286 -5.13 -2.89 28.66
C ASN A 286 -3.64 -3.20 28.93
N GLN A 287 -2.83 -2.18 29.26
CA GLN A 287 -1.37 -2.26 29.30
C GLN A 287 -0.85 -3.39 30.19
N ASP A 288 -1.45 -3.58 31.36
CA ASP A 288 -1.07 -4.65 32.29
C ASP A 288 -1.27 -6.04 31.68
N LYS A 289 -2.38 -6.25 30.95
CA LYS A 289 -2.69 -7.53 30.30
C LYS A 289 -1.91 -7.72 29.00
N VAL A 290 -1.57 -6.64 28.30
CA VAL A 290 -0.71 -6.70 27.12
C VAL A 290 0.72 -7.07 27.50
N THR A 291 1.28 -6.49 28.56
CA THR A 291 2.68 -6.69 28.96
C THR A 291 2.91 -7.84 29.93
N ASN A 292 1.91 -8.20 30.75
CA ASN A 292 1.96 -9.31 31.69
C ASN A 292 0.66 -10.13 31.65
N PRO A 293 0.39 -10.86 30.55
CA PRO A 293 -0.88 -11.54 30.33
C PRO A 293 -1.18 -12.64 31.36
N LYS A 294 -0.14 -13.29 31.91
CA LYS A 294 -0.27 -14.36 32.92
C LYS A 294 -0.29 -13.85 34.36
N GLY A 295 0.01 -12.56 34.58
CA GLY A 295 -0.01 -11.96 35.91
C GLY A 295 1.11 -12.44 36.83
N GLU A 296 2.25 -12.83 36.27
CA GLU A 296 3.42 -13.23 37.06
C GLU A 296 3.88 -12.06 37.92
N GLU A 297 4.24 -12.31 39.18
CA GLU A 297 4.84 -11.27 40.02
C GLU A 297 6.13 -10.79 39.34
N LYS A 298 6.26 -9.48 39.12
CA LYS A 298 7.53 -8.90 38.67
C LYS A 298 8.59 -9.37 39.68
N PRO A 299 9.70 -9.99 39.25
CA PRO A 299 10.75 -10.39 40.18
C PRO A 299 11.14 -9.15 40.98
N SER A 300 10.98 -9.22 42.30
CA SER A 300 11.37 -8.16 43.23
C SER A 300 12.84 -7.85 42.99
N MET A 301 13.12 -6.75 42.29
CA MET A 301 14.47 -6.20 42.20
C MET A 301 14.82 -5.68 43.59
N TYR A 302 15.49 -6.52 44.38
CA TYR A 302 16.24 -6.12 45.57
C TYR A 302 17.53 -5.41 45.16
#